data_AF-A0A3C0B6D3-F1
#
_entry.id   AF-A0A3C0B6D3-F1
#
_cell.length_a   1.000
_cell.length_b   1.000
_cell.length_c   1.000
_cell.angle_alpha   90.00
_cell.angle_beta   90.00
_cell.angle_gamma   90.00
#
_symmetry.space_group_name_H-M   'P 1'
#
loop_
_entity.id
_entity.type
_entity.pdbx_description
1 polymer ?
#
loop_
_entity_poly.entity_id
_entity_poly.type
_entity_poly.pdbx_seq_one_letter_code
_entity_poly.pdbx_strand_id
1 'polypeptide(L)'
;MIIVIKLLLAHFIGDFMIQPNSWVAEKERIKAKSLKLYLHGLIHGLLVLLVLWDLNYWLLALLLMVLHIVIDSIKLYAQKERSRSCWFLIDQLLHIVS
;
A
#
# COMPACT_ATOMS: atom_id res chain seq x y z
N MET A 1 -9.70 19.82 1.56
CA MET A 1 -8.23 19.91 1.80
C MET A 1 -7.76 18.97 2.92
N ILE A 2 -8.48 18.84 4.04
CA ILE A 2 -8.02 17.96 5.15
C ILE A 2 -8.05 16.45 4.83
N ILE A 3 -8.98 15.99 3.98
CA ILE A 3 -9.12 14.56 3.60
C ILE A 3 -7.86 14.07 2.88
N VAL A 4 -7.35 14.81 1.90
CA VAL A 4 -6.16 14.42 1.13
C VAL A 4 -4.94 14.29 2.05
N ILE A 5 -4.75 15.22 2.99
CA ILE A 5 -3.67 15.17 3.97
C ILE A 5 -3.80 13.92 4.86
N LYS A 6 -5.03 13.61 5.30
CA LYS A 6 -5.34 12.40 6.08
C LYS A 6 -5.04 11.11 5.31
N LEU A 7 -5.37 11.04 4.02
CA LEU A 7 -5.08 9.89 3.17
C LEU A 7 -3.57 9.72 2.95
N LEU A 8 -2.85 10.81 2.68
CA LEU A 8 -1.38 10.79 2.59
C LEU A 8 -0.75 10.30 3.90
N LEU A 9 -1.25 10.78 5.05
CA LEU A 9 -0.78 10.31 6.35
C LEU A 9 -1.02 8.81 6.55
N ALA A 10 -2.22 8.31 6.22
CA ALA A 10 -2.53 6.89 6.29
C ALA A 10 -1.58 6.06 5.42
N HIS A 11 -1.32 6.51 4.18
CA HIS A 11 -0.36 5.90 3.27
C HIS A 11 1.05 5.85 3.88
N PHE A 12 1.59 6.98 4.35
CA PHE A 12 2.93 7.01 4.95
C PHE A 12 3.07 6.10 6.17
N ILE A 13 2.03 6.07 7.03
CA ILE A 13 2.01 5.19 8.21
C ILE A 13 2.02 3.72 7.76
N GLY A 14 1.17 3.34 6.79
CA GLY A 14 1.08 1.97 6.31
C GLY A 14 2.38 1.49 5.67
N ASP A 15 2.94 2.26 4.74
CA ASP A 15 4.11 1.84 3.94
C ASP A 15 5.44 1.92 4.67
N PHE A 16 5.63 2.88 5.57
CA PHE A 16 6.94 3.09 6.21
C PHE A 16 6.99 2.70 7.68
N MET A 17 5.88 2.85 8.41
CA MET A 17 5.86 2.55 9.86
C MET A 17 5.40 1.12 10.14
N ILE A 18 4.39 0.64 9.40
CA ILE A 18 3.73 -0.64 9.70
C ILE A 18 4.21 -1.78 8.79
N GLN A 19 4.85 -1.48 7.65
CA GLN A 19 5.43 -2.49 6.76
C GLN A 19 6.91 -2.76 7.11
N PRO A 20 7.24 -3.84 7.85
CA PRO A 20 8.63 -4.16 8.15
C PRO A 20 9.36 -4.72 6.91
N ASN A 21 10.68 -4.53 6.87
CA ASN A 21 11.55 -5.04 5.80
C ASN A 21 11.44 -6.57 5.59
N SER A 22 11.09 -7.32 6.64
CA SER A 22 10.89 -8.77 6.55
C SER A 22 9.68 -9.14 5.67
N TRP A 23 8.63 -8.32 5.69
CA TRP A 23 7.46 -8.53 4.82
C TRP A 23 7.82 -8.24 3.37
N VAL A 24 8.59 -7.18 3.12
CA VAL A 24 9.08 -6.85 1.78
C VAL A 24 9.92 -7.99 1.22
N ALA A 25 10.89 -8.51 1.99
CA ALA A 25 11.73 -9.63 1.58
C ALA A 25 10.92 -10.91 1.29
N GLU A 26 9.90 -11.21 2.10
CA GLU A 26 9.00 -12.33 1.86
C GLU A 26 8.17 -12.12 0.58
N LYS A 27 7.54 -10.94 0.41
CA LYS A 27 6.76 -10.56 -0.78
C LYS A 27 7.61 -10.66 -2.05
N GLU A 28 8.85 -10.18 -2.04
CA GLU A 28 9.74 -10.28 -3.21
C GLU A 28 10.09 -11.74 -3.55
N ARG A 29 10.21 -12.62 -2.54
CA ARG A 29 10.52 -14.05 -2.74
C ARG A 29 9.35 -14.87 -3.28
N ILE A 30 8.15 -14.72 -2.69
CA ILE A 30 6.99 -15.58 -3.00
C ILE A 30 5.82 -14.86 -3.70
N LYS A 31 5.98 -13.55 -3.94
CA LYS A 31 5.07 -12.69 -4.73
C LYS A 31 3.64 -12.72 -4.21
N ALA A 32 2.65 -12.87 -5.10
CA ALA A 32 1.23 -12.94 -4.74
C ALA A 32 0.87 -14.10 -3.79
N LYS A 33 1.77 -15.07 -3.57
CA LYS A 33 1.54 -16.11 -2.54
C LYS A 33 1.82 -15.62 -1.12
N SER A 34 2.42 -14.44 -0.96
CA SER A 34 2.69 -13.86 0.36
C SER A 34 1.41 -13.32 0.97
N LEU A 35 1.01 -13.87 2.12
CA LEU A 35 -0.10 -13.33 2.91
C LEU A 35 0.19 -11.90 3.38
N LYS A 36 1.46 -11.49 3.44
CA LYS A 36 1.86 -10.13 3.84
C LYS A 36 1.44 -9.07 2.84
N LEU A 37 1.27 -9.43 1.56
CA LEU A 37 0.71 -8.53 0.53
C LEU A 37 -0.72 -8.12 0.89
N TYR A 38 -1.57 -9.11 1.18
CA TYR A 38 -2.98 -8.87 1.51
C TYR A 38 -3.16 -8.23 2.88
N LEU A 39 -2.33 -8.65 3.86
CA LEU A 39 -2.33 -8.04 5.18
C LEU A 39 -1.93 -6.56 5.14
N HIS A 40 -0.92 -6.23 4.32
CA HIS A 40 -0.49 -4.85 4.09
C HIS A 40 -1.61 -4.00 3.49
N GLY A 41 -2.27 -4.48 2.43
CA GLY A 41 -3.44 -3.80 1.87
C GLY A 41 -4.58 -3.62 2.88
N LEU A 42 -4.89 -4.66 3.65
CA LEU A 42 -5.92 -4.60 4.70
C LEU A 42 -5.60 -3.52 5.74
N ILE A 43 -4.33 -3.41 6.16
CA ILE A 43 -3.88 -2.34 7.07
C ILE A 43 -4.17 -0.97 6.47
N HIS A 44 -3.90 -0.75 5.18
CA HIS A 44 -4.22 0.53 4.52
C HIS A 44 -5.71 0.84 4.52
N GLY A 45 -6.57 -0.12 4.16
CA GLY A 45 -8.02 0.05 4.24
C GLY A 45 -8.50 0.42 5.65
N LEU A 46 -7.98 -0.26 6.67
CA LEU A 46 -8.30 0.02 8.07
C LEU A 46 -7.77 1.39 8.53
N LEU A 47 -6.56 1.79 8.10
CA LEU A 47 -5.99 3.10 8.40
C LEU A 47 -6.82 4.23 7.78
N VAL A 48 -7.32 4.06 6.56
CA VAL A 48 -8.21 5.04 5.92
C VAL A 48 -9.46 5.24 6.76
N LEU A 49 -10.13 4.16 7.17
CA LEU A 49 -11.31 4.25 8.03
C LEU A 49 -10.98 4.90 9.38
N LEU A 50 -9.85 4.54 9.98
CA LEU A 50 -9.42 5.06 11.28
C LEU A 50 -9.10 6.56 11.23
N VAL A 51 -8.35 7.02 10.23
CA VAL A 51 -7.90 8.41 10.12
C VAL A 51 -9.03 9.32 9.65
N LEU A 52 -9.90 8.86 8.75
CA LEU A 52 -11.08 9.62 8.34
C LEU A 52 -12.13 9.66 9.46
N TRP A 53 -12.24 8.59 10.25
CA TRP A 53 -13.19 8.45 11.37
C TRP A 53 -14.65 8.66 10.96
N ASP A 54 -15.00 8.21 9.76
CA ASP A 54 -16.36 8.28 9.23
C ASP A 54 -16.63 7.05 8.35
N LEU A 55 -17.61 6.24 8.78
CA LEU A 55 -17.97 4.99 8.12
C LEU A 55 -18.62 5.19 6.74
N ASN A 56 -19.07 6.39 6.39
CA ASN A 56 -19.56 6.68 5.04
C ASN A 56 -18.48 6.46 3.98
N TYR A 57 -17.20 6.50 4.36
CA TYR A 57 -16.05 6.25 3.48
C TYR A 57 -15.65 4.77 3.37
N TRP A 58 -16.46 3.81 3.84
CA TRP A 58 -16.12 2.38 3.75
C TRP A 58 -15.82 1.91 2.32
N LEU A 59 -16.57 2.40 1.32
CA LEU A 59 -16.35 2.04 -0.08
C LEU A 59 -15.04 2.62 -0.59
N LEU A 60 -14.71 3.85 -0.19
CA LEU A 60 -13.42 4.48 -0.51
C LEU A 60 -12.27 3.67 0.09
N ALA A 61 -12.35 3.31 1.37
CA ALA A 61 -11.34 2.48 2.04
C ALA A 61 -11.15 1.12 1.36
N LEU A 62 -12.25 0.47 0.93
CA LEU A 62 -12.21 -0.79 0.19
C LEU A 62 -11.52 -0.63 -1.17
N LEU A 63 -11.83 0.42 -1.91
CA LEU A 63 -11.22 0.70 -3.22
C LEU A 63 -9.72 0.99 -3.09
N LEU A 64 -9.33 1.83 -2.13
CA LEU A 64 -7.93 2.15 -1.83
C LEU A 64 -7.16 0.88 -1.44
N MET A 65 -7.70 0.05 -0.53
CA MET A 65 -7.13 -1.25 -0.18
C MET A 65 -6.88 -2.15 -1.40
N VAL A 66 -7.88 -2.32 -2.26
CA VAL A 66 -7.76 -3.19 -3.45
C VAL A 66 -6.72 -2.62 -4.42
N LEU A 67 -6.76 -1.31 -4.68
CA LEU A 67 -5.83 -0.65 -5.58
C LEU A 67 -4.39 -0.74 -5.06
N HIS A 68 -4.18 -0.58 -3.75
CA HIS A 68 -2.89 -0.75 -3.09
C HIS A 68 -2.34 -2.16 -3.29
N ILE A 69 -3.16 -3.20 -3.08
CA ILE A 69 -2.77 -4.60 -3.33
C ILE A 69 -2.38 -4.81 -4.81
N VAL A 70 -3.11 -4.21 -5.74
CA VAL A 70 -2.83 -4.32 -7.18
C VAL A 70 -1.50 -3.65 -7.54
N ILE A 71 -1.25 -2.43 -7.06
CA ILE A 71 0.00 -1.70 -7.31
C ILE A 71 1.20 -2.48 -6.75
N ASP A 72 1.12 -2.90 -5.50
CA ASP A 72 2.15 -3.73 -4.85
C ASP A 72 2.39 -5.02 -5.66
N SER A 73 1.32 -5.66 -6.14
CA SER A 73 1.44 -6.86 -6.98
C SER A 73 2.19 -6.55 -8.26
N ILE A 74 1.83 -5.49 -8.98
CA ILE A 74 2.50 -5.08 -10.22
C ILE A 74 4.00 -4.87 -9.97
N LYS A 75 4.37 -4.15 -8.90
CA LYS A 75 5.77 -3.96 -8.49
C LYS A 75 6.50 -5.28 -8.29
N LEU A 76 5.91 -6.24 -7.57
CA LEU A 76 6.55 -7.54 -7.30
C LEU A 76 6.86 -8.36 -8.56
N TYR A 77 6.10 -8.17 -9.65
CA TYR A 77 6.36 -8.86 -10.92
C TYR A 77 7.23 -8.06 -11.89
N ALA A 78 7.21 -6.73 -11.80
CA ALA A 78 7.89 -5.85 -12.74
C ALA A 78 9.28 -5.38 -12.25
N GLN A 79 9.48 -5.31 -10.93
CA GLN A 79 10.75 -4.94 -10.32
C GLN A 79 11.84 -5.98 -10.60
N LYS A 80 13.03 -5.50 -10.96
CA LYS A 80 14.27 -6.29 -11.08
C LYS A 80 15.36 -5.60 -10.28
N GLU A 81 16.41 -6.31 -9.88
CA GLU A 81 17.52 -5.74 -9.10
C GLU A 81 18.09 -4.46 -9.74
N ARG A 82 18.32 -4.47 -11.05
CA ARG A 82 18.84 -3.30 -11.79
C ARG A 82 17.90 -2.08 -11.83
N SER A 83 16.59 -2.28 -11.61
CA SER A 83 15.57 -1.24 -11.72
C SER A 83 14.87 -0.97 -10.38
N ARG A 84 15.41 -1.47 -9.26
CA ARG A 84 14.81 -1.40 -7.93
C ARG A 84 14.48 0.04 -7.51
N SER A 85 15.43 0.95 -7.63
CA SER A 85 15.22 2.36 -7.24
C SER A 85 14.19 3.07 -8.13
N CYS A 86 14.14 2.74 -9.42
CA CYS A 86 13.15 3.30 -10.34
C CYS A 86 11.74 2.79 -9.99
N TRP A 87 11.60 1.49 -9.75
CA TRP A 87 10.33 0.90 -9.31
C TRP A 87 9.89 1.39 -7.95
N PHE A 88 10.80 1.67 -7.02
CA PHE A 88 10.45 2.32 -5.76
C PHE A 88 9.80 3.70 -5.99
N LEU A 89 10.36 4.53 -6.87
CA LEU A 89 9.78 5.84 -7.18
C LEU A 89 8.43 5.73 -7.90
N ILE A 90 8.32 4.84 -8.89
CA ILE A 90 7.06 4.57 -9.59
C ILE A 90 5.99 4.10 -8.61
N ASP A 91 6.36 3.21 -7.70
CA ASP A 91 5.48 2.68 -6.66
C ASP A 91 4.97 3.78 -5.74
N GLN A 92 5.83 4.65 -5.20
CA GLN A 92 5.36 5.77 -4.37
C GLN A 92 4.43 6.72 -5.13
N LEU A 93 4.68 6.96 -6.43
CA LEU A 93 3.82 7.81 -7.25
C LEU A 93 2.45 7.18 -7.51
N LEU A 94 2.42 5.88 -7.81
CA LEU A 94 1.17 5.14 -7.99
C LEU A 94 0.36 5.10 -6.69
N HIS A 95 1.02 5.01 -5.53
CA HIS A 95 0.34 4.97 -4.25
C HIS A 95 -0.25 6.30 -3.78
N ILE A 96 0.05 7.43 -4.42
CA ILE A 96 -0.63 8.72 -4.11
C ILE A 96 -2.13 8.63 -4.40
N VAL A 97 -2.55 7.73 -5.30
CA VAL A 97 -3.96 7.51 -5.66
C VAL A 97 -4.59 6.28 -5.00
N SER A 98 -3.88 5.58 -4.12
CA SER A 98 -4.35 4.36 -3.44
C SER A 98 -4.15 4.36 -1.93
#